data_AF-A0A3B5LTC7-F1
#
_entry.id   AF-A0A3B5LTC7-F1
#
_cell.length_a   1.000
_cell.length_b   1.000
_cell.length_c   1.000
_cell.angle_alpha   90.00
_cell.angle_beta   90.00
_cell.angle_gamma   90.00
#
_symmetry.space_group_name_H-M   'P 1'
#
loop_
_entity.id
_entity.type
_entity.pdbx_description
1 polymer ?
#
loop_
_entity_poly.entity_id
_entity_poly.type
_entity_poly.pdbx_seq_one_letter_code
_entity_poly.pdbx_strand_id
1 'polypeptide(L)'
;LEAQLRDEYRKEREKVNKKPLGMAFVTFQNEATTAKILKDFNACKCQGCYCRREPKSSQFSSRLHTSNWTVTYAPDPQNVYW
;
A
#
# COMPACT_ATOMS: atom_id res chain seq x y z
N LEU A 1 2.69 -3.67 38.37
CA LEU A 1 1.75 -3.94 37.27
C LEU A 1 1.89 -2.94 36.13
N GLU A 2 1.62 -1.64 36.30
CA GLU A 2 1.70 -0.65 35.21
C GLU A 2 3.09 -0.59 34.54
N ALA A 3 4.17 -0.59 35.32
CA ALA A 3 5.54 -0.58 34.80
C ALA A 3 5.88 -1.83 33.97
N GLN A 4 5.36 -3.00 34.38
CA GLN A 4 5.56 -4.26 33.66
C GLN A 4 4.81 -4.24 32.31
N LEU A 5 3.56 -3.75 32.30
CA LEU A 5 2.76 -3.60 31.08
C LEU A 5 3.40 -2.63 30.08
N ARG A 6 3.98 -1.52 30.56
CA ARG A 6 4.72 -0.57 29.71
C ARG A 6 5.98 -1.19 29.10
N ASP A 7 6.70 -2.01 29.88
CA ASP A 7 7.90 -2.71 29.40
C ASP A 7 7.55 -3.75 28.33
N GLU A 8 6.48 -4.53 28.55
CA GLU A 8 5.99 -5.52 27.59
C GLU A 8 5.48 -4.85 26.29
N TYR A 9 4.74 -3.75 26.41
CA TYR A 9 4.32 -2.95 25.25
C TYR A 9 5.52 -2.43 24.43
N ARG A 10 6.59 -1.96 25.08
CA ARG A 10 7.80 -1.50 24.40
C ARG A 10 8.49 -2.64 23.64
N LYS A 11 8.63 -3.82 24.26
CA LYS A 11 9.21 -5.00 23.62
C LYS A 11 8.41 -5.44 22.39
N GLU A 12 7.08 -5.37 22.44
CA GLU A 12 6.23 -5.66 21.28
C GLU A 12 6.36 -4.60 20.18
N ARG A 13 6.43 -3.31 20.52
CA ARG A 13 6.66 -2.25 19.54
C ARG A 13 7.95 -2.42 18.75
N GLU A 14 9.02 -2.91 19.37
CA GLU A 14 10.28 -3.18 18.69
C GLU A 14 10.19 -4.33 17.68
N LYS A 15 9.21 -5.23 17.83
CA LYS A 15 9.00 -6.35 16.92
C LYS A 15 8.20 -5.96 15.67
N VAL A 16 7.53 -4.81 15.65
CA VAL A 16 6.67 -4.36 14.55
C VAL A 16 7.42 -4.36 13.20
N ASN A 17 8.68 -3.95 13.19
CA ASN A 17 9.48 -3.89 11.97
C ASN A 17 9.92 -5.27 11.43
N LYS A 18 9.76 -6.35 12.21
CA LYS A 18 10.22 -7.70 11.82
C LYS A 18 9.23 -8.41 10.90
N LYS A 19 7.96 -8.00 10.87
CA LYS A 19 6.89 -8.64 10.07
C LYS A 19 6.00 -7.57 9.44
N PRO A 20 6.46 -6.92 8.34
CA PRO A 20 5.65 -5.93 7.65
C PRO A 20 4.40 -6.59 7.02
N LEU A 21 3.26 -5.90 7.07
CA LEU A 21 1.99 -6.38 6.50
C LEU A 21 1.98 -6.39 4.95
N GLY A 22 2.95 -5.74 4.30
CA GLY A 22 3.03 -5.67 2.84
C GLY A 22 2.03 -4.68 2.21
N MET A 23 1.50 -3.75 2.99
CA MET A 23 0.57 -2.71 2.53
C MET A 23 0.87 -1.35 3.18
N ALA A 24 0.41 -0.27 2.55
CA ALA A 24 0.52 1.09 3.06
C ALA A 24 -0.67 1.94 2.60
N PHE A 25 -1.00 2.95 3.40
CA PHE A 25 -1.90 4.04 3.00
C PHE A 25 -1.07 5.22 2.51
N VAL A 26 -1.42 5.77 1.33
CA VAL A 26 -0.71 6.89 0.72
C VAL A 26 -1.72 8.00 0.43
N THR A 27 -1.42 9.19 0.90
CA THR A 27 -2.25 10.39 0.69
C THR A 27 -1.56 11.33 -0.30
N PHE A 28 -2.35 11.95 -1.17
CA PHE A 28 -1.90 12.96 -2.12
C PHE A 28 -2.65 14.27 -1.84
N GLN A 29 -2.03 15.40 -2.19
CA GLN A 29 -2.66 16.72 -2.00
C GLN A 29 -3.94 16.88 -2.83
N ASN A 30 -3.99 16.27 -4.02
CA ASN A 30 -5.04 16.50 -5.01
C ASN A 30 -5.66 15.18 -5.46
N GLU A 31 -6.98 15.15 -5.57
CA GLU A 31 -7.73 13.98 -6.08
C GLU A 31 -7.30 13.58 -7.50
N ALA A 32 -7.02 14.56 -8.36
CA ALA A 32 -6.59 14.31 -9.73
C ALA A 32 -5.29 13.47 -9.81
N THR A 33 -4.38 13.66 -8.85
CA THR A 33 -3.15 12.86 -8.75
C THR A 33 -3.48 11.42 -8.38
N THR A 34 -4.34 11.21 -7.39
CA THR A 34 -4.81 9.89 -6.98
C THR A 34 -5.51 9.17 -8.13
N ALA A 35 -6.42 9.84 -8.83
CA ALA A 35 -7.15 9.29 -9.97
C ALA A 35 -6.20 8.90 -11.12
N LYS A 36 -5.17 9.71 -11.39
CA LYS A 36 -4.15 9.42 -12.40
C LYS A 36 -3.33 8.18 -12.04
N ILE A 37 -2.91 8.06 -10.79
CA ILE A 37 -2.16 6.89 -10.30
C ILE A 37 -3.03 5.64 -10.36
N LEU A 38 -4.27 5.72 -9.87
CA LEU A 38 -5.19 4.59 -9.89
C LEU A 38 -5.45 4.10 -11.32
N LYS A 39 -5.64 5.03 -12.27
CA LYS A 39 -5.83 4.71 -13.68
C LYS A 39 -4.60 4.05 -14.29
N ASP A 40 -3.41 4.48 -13.91
CA ASP A 40 -2.14 3.93 -14.41
C ASP A 40 -1.92 2.49 -13.92
N PHE A 41 -2.11 2.24 -12.61
CA PHE A 41 -1.98 0.90 -12.03
C PHE A 41 -3.11 -0.06 -12.41
N ASN A 42 -4.25 0.45 -12.86
CA ASN A 42 -5.36 -0.35 -13.39
C ASN A 42 -5.49 -0.26 -14.92
N ALA A 43 -4.49 0.28 -15.61
CA ALA A 43 -4.51 0.39 -17.07
C ALA A 43 -4.48 -1.01 -17.69
N CYS A 44 -5.60 -1.41 -18.29
CA CYS A 44 -5.85 -2.68 -18.98
C CYS A 44 -6.20 -3.88 -18.08
N LYS A 45 -7.49 -3.94 -17.74
CA LYS A 45 -8.24 -5.16 -17.39
C LYS A 45 -9.33 -5.42 -18.45
N CYS A 46 -8.95 -5.47 -19.73
CA CYS A 46 -9.91 -5.64 -20.83
C CYS A 46 -10.37 -7.11 -20.90
N GLN A 47 -11.69 -7.30 -20.99
CA GLN A 47 -12.43 -8.56 -21.14
C GLN A 47 -11.71 -9.61 -22.01
N GLY A 48 -10.89 -10.46 -21.40
CA GLY A 48 -10.23 -11.58 -22.08
C GLY A 48 -8.92 -11.29 -22.84
N CYS A 49 -8.41 -10.05 -22.89
CA CYS A 49 -7.04 -9.81 -23.37
C CYS A 49 -6.05 -9.77 -22.22
N TYR A 50 -4.99 -10.60 -22.29
CA TYR A 50 -3.79 -10.48 -21.43
C TYR A 50 -2.89 -9.31 -21.85
N CYS A 51 -3.49 -8.18 -22.14
CA CYS A 51 -2.81 -6.95 -22.43
C CYS A 51 -2.36 -6.31 -21.09
N ARG A 52 -1.47 -6.95 -20.31
CA ARG A 52 -0.96 -6.33 -19.07
C ARG A 52 -0.11 -5.12 -19.45
N ARG A 53 -0.70 -3.93 -19.43
CA ARG A 53 0.07 -2.69 -19.52
C ARG A 53 0.70 -2.47 -18.15
N GLU A 54 2.03 -2.51 -18.08
CA GLU A 54 2.72 -2.18 -16.85
C GLU A 54 2.44 -0.70 -16.47
N PRO A 55 2.34 -0.38 -15.16
CA PRO A 55 2.29 1.00 -14.71
C PRO A 55 3.50 1.77 -15.22
N LYS A 56 3.40 3.10 -15.29
CA LYS A 56 4.54 3.95 -15.67
C LYS A 56 5.73 3.66 -14.76
N SER A 57 6.85 3.32 -15.39
CA SER A 57 8.08 3.02 -14.68
C SER A 57 8.77 4.28 -14.18
N SER A 58 9.44 4.14 -13.04
CA SER A 58 10.36 5.10 -12.45
C SER A 58 11.71 4.43 -12.24
N GLN A 59 12.71 5.21 -11.83
CA GLN A 59 14.04 4.70 -11.47
C GLN A 59 14.00 3.65 -10.35
N PHE A 60 12.90 3.59 -9.58
CA PHE A 60 12.73 2.65 -8.47
C PHE A 60 11.84 1.44 -8.81
N SER A 61 11.20 1.43 -9.98
CA SER A 61 10.17 0.42 -10.30
C SER A 61 10.69 -1.02 -10.28
N SER A 62 11.92 -1.28 -10.72
CA SER A 62 12.51 -2.62 -10.68
C SER A 62 12.79 -3.08 -9.24
N ARG A 63 13.37 -2.20 -8.43
CA ARG A 63 13.71 -2.47 -7.01
C ARG A 63 12.46 -2.68 -6.16
N LEU A 64 11.37 -1.99 -6.49
CA LEU A 64 10.11 -2.04 -5.76
C LEU A 64 9.12 -3.06 -6.32
N HIS A 65 9.43 -3.68 -7.46
CA HIS A 65 8.55 -4.61 -8.18
C HIS A 65 7.12 -4.04 -8.34
N THR A 66 7.01 -2.79 -8.82
CA THR A 66 5.73 -2.06 -8.87
C THR A 66 4.66 -2.73 -9.74
N SER A 67 5.05 -3.62 -10.66
CA SER A 67 4.13 -4.45 -11.45
C SER A 67 3.35 -5.48 -10.62
N ASN A 68 3.80 -5.80 -9.40
CA ASN A 68 3.13 -6.70 -8.46
C ASN A 68 2.19 -5.99 -7.50
N TRP A 69 2.09 -4.66 -7.57
CA TRP A 69 1.28 -3.90 -6.63
C TRP A 69 -0.18 -3.88 -7.04
N THR A 70 -1.07 -3.99 -6.05
CA THR A 70 -2.50 -3.71 -6.22
C THR A 70 -2.80 -2.35 -5.61
N VAL A 71 -3.40 -1.44 -6.40
CA VAL A 71 -3.71 -0.08 -5.98
C VAL A 71 -5.22 0.15 -6.06
N THR A 72 -5.81 0.56 -4.94
CA THR A 72 -7.23 0.89 -4.79
C THR A 72 -7.38 2.12 -3.91
N TYR A 73 -8.56 2.75 -3.91
CA TYR A 73 -8.89 3.75 -2.91
C TYR A 73 -8.89 3.12 -1.52
N ALA A 74 -8.39 3.87 -0.53
CA ALA A 74 -8.49 3.49 0.87
C ALA A 74 -9.96 3.59 1.31
N PRO A 75 -10.45 2.65 2.14
CA PRO A 75 -11.72 2.82 2.82
C PRO A 75 -11.65 3.99 3.81
N ASP A 76 -12.82 4.44 4.27
CA ASP A 76 -12.90 5.36 5.42
C ASP A 76 -12.12 4.76 6.61
N PRO A 77 -11.37 5.56 7.39
CA PRO A 77 -10.63 5.06 8.55
C PRO A 77 -11.48 4.27 9.55
N GLN A 78 -12.78 4.59 9.68
CA GLN A 78 -13.72 3.87 10.56
C GLN A 78 -14.12 2.49 10.01
N ASN A 79 -13.90 2.25 8.72
CA ASN A 79 -14.23 1.00 8.03
C ASN A 79 -13.01 0.06 7.92
N VAL A 80 -11.88 0.39 8.55
CA VAL A 80 -10.70 -0.48 8.61
C VAL A 80 -10.73 -1.34 9.87
N TYR A 81 -10.71 -2.66 9.69
CA TYR A 81 -10.51 -3.63 10.78
C TYR A 81 -9.01 -3.96 10.85
N TRP A 82 -8.36 -3.53 11.94
CA TRP A 82 -6.90 -3.66 12.16
C TRP A 82 -6.51 -4.96 12.85
#